data_AF-A0A0B2RNK5-F1
#
_entry.id   AF-A0A0B2RNK5-F1
#
_cell.length_a   1.000
_cell.length_b   1.000
_cell.length_c   1.000
_cell.angle_alpha   90.00
_cell.angle_beta   90.00
_cell.angle_gamma   90.00
#
_symmetry.space_group_name_H-M   'P 1'
#
loop_
_entity.id
_entity.type
_entity.pdbx_description
1 polymer ?
#
loop_
_entity_poly.entity_id
_entity_poly.type
_entity_poly.pdbx_seq_one_letter_code
_entity_poly.pdbx_strand_id
1 'polypeptide(L)' 'LIDERQTTFIKDKHILHGILILNEVIEEACRSKRPAMVFKVDFEKAYDSIS' A
#
# COMPACT_ATOMS: atom_id res chain seq x y z
N LEU A 1 -9.78 13.30 6.91
CA LEU A 1 -8.52 12.91 7.56
C LEU A 1 -7.77 12.05 6.55
N ILE A 2 -6.60 12.49 6.06
CA ILE A 2 -5.80 11.74 5.07
C ILE A 2 -4.59 11.18 5.80
N ASP A 3 -4.42 9.86 5.79
CA ASP A 3 -3.25 9.22 6.39
C ASP A 3 -2.02 9.41 5.50
N GLU A 4 -0.84 9.61 6.10
CA GLU A 4 0.41 9.81 5.35
C GLU A 4 0.73 8.63 4.43
N ARG A 5 0.33 7.41 4.83
CA ARG A 5 0.53 6.16 4.10
C ARG A 5 -0.45 6.00 2.94
N GLN A 6 -1.50 6.82 2.86
CA GLN A 6 -2.42 6.80 1.73
C GLN A 6 -1.74 7.41 0.50
N THR A 7 -1.47 6.57 -0.51
CA THR A 7 -0.76 6.95 -1.73
C THR A 7 -1.68 7.14 -2.94
N THR A 8 -2.92 6.66 -2.87
CA THR A 8 -3.90 6.72 -3.97
C THR A 8 -4.88 7.89 -3.81
N PHE A 9 -5.28 8.49 -4.93
CA PHE A 9 -6.21 9.63 -5.03
C PHE A 9 -5.81 10.90 -4.26
N ILE A 10 -4.51 11.08 -3.98
CA ILE A 10 -3.95 12.29 -3.36
C ILE A 10 -3.22 13.09 -4.43
N LYS A 11 -3.49 14.40 -4.50
CA LYS A 11 -2.77 15.31 -5.39
C LYS A 11 -1.25 15.22 -5.11
N ASP A 12 -0.45 15.17 -6.18
CA ASP A 12 1.01 15.05 -6.13
C ASP A 12 1.55 13.70 -5.59
N LYS A 13 0.70 12.69 -5.36
CA LYS A 13 1.12 11.29 -5.14
C LYS A 13 0.83 10.44 -6.38
N HIS A 14 1.88 9.78 -6.87
CA HIS A 14 1.80 8.89 -8.02
C HIS A 14 1.70 7.42 -7.59
N ILE A 15 1.03 6.59 -8.39
CA ILE A 15 0.91 5.14 -8.13
C ILE A 15 2.28 4.46 -7.97
N LEU A 16 3.29 4.96 -8.67
CA LEU A 16 4.67 4.47 -8.60
C LEU A 16 5.31 4.65 -7.21
N HIS A 17 4.92 5.68 -6.46
CA HIS A 17 5.42 5.87 -5.08
C HIS A 17 4.99 4.71 -4.18
N GLY A 18 3.73 4.27 -4.30
CA GLY A 18 3.23 3.14 -3.51
C GLY A 18 3.95 1.83 -3.84
N ILE A 19 4.26 1.61 -5.12
CA ILE A 19 4.98 0.41 -5.59
C ILE A 19 6.43 0.41 -5.10
N LEU A 20 7.11 1.56 -5.15
CA LEU A 20 8.50 1.68 -4.71
C LEU A 20 8.64 1.35 -3.21
N ILE A 21 7.78 1.95 -2.38
CA ILE A 21 7.76 1.70 -0.92
C ILE A 21 7.51 0.22 -0.63
N LEU A 22 6.55 -0.41 -1.32
CA LEU A 22 6.27 -1.83 -1.13
C LEU A 22 7.50 -2.70 -1.47
N ASN A 23 8.20 -2.41 -2.56
CA ASN A 23 9.39 -3.15 -2.96
C ASN A 23 10.51 -3.03 -1.92
N GLU A 24 10.78 -1.81 -1.42
CA GLU A 24 11.79 -1.58 -0.38
C GLU A 24 11.48 -2.34 0.91
N VAL A 25 10.22 -2.31 1.35
CA VAL A 25 9.77 -3.02 2.56
C VAL A 25 9.91 -4.54 2.40
N ILE A 26 9.54 -5.08 1.24
CA ILE A 26 9.70 -6.51 0.95
C ILE A 26 11.18 -6.90 0.90
N GLU A 27 12.02 -6.09 0.26
CA GLU A 27 13.47 -6.33 0.18
C GLU A 27 14.09 -6.33 1.58
N GLU A 28 13.74 -5.37 2.44
CA GLU A 28 14.22 -5.30 3.81
C GLU A 28 13.77 -6.51 4.65
N ALA A 29 12.52 -6.94 4.52
CA ALA A 29 12.00 -8.12 5.19
C ALA A 29 12.78 -9.39 4.78
N CYS A 30 13.03 -9.55 3.48
CA CYS A 30 13.85 -10.64 2.93
C CYS A 30 15.29 -10.58 3.47
N ARG A 31 15.93 -9.40 3.44
CA ARG A 31 17.32 -9.21 3.91
C ARG A 31 17.48 -9.46 5.40
N SER A 32 16.49 -9.05 6.20
CA SER A 32 16.50 -9.22 7.66
C SER A 32 16.18 -10.66 8.11
N LYS A 33 15.85 -11.57 7.18
CA LYS A 33 15.41 -12.95 7.45
C LYS A 33 14.28 -13.03 8.47
N ARG A 34 13.47 -11.98 8.55
CA ARG A 34 12.31 -11.93 9.43
C ARG A 34 11.13 -12.58 8.71
N PRO A 35 10.37 -13.47 9.36
CA PRO A 35 9.10 -13.92 8.82
C PRO A 35 8.20 -12.71 8.52
N ALA A 36 7.76 -12.56 7.28
CA ALA A 36 6.91 -11.46 6.84
C ALA A 36 5.73 -12.01 6.03
N MET A 37 4.58 -11.34 6.13
CA MET A 37 3.37 -11.68 5.39
C MET A 37 2.84 -10.40 4.72
N VAL A 38 2.64 -10.46 3.41
CA VAL A 38 2.00 -9.38 2.65
C VAL A 38 0.53 -9.71 2.50
N PHE A 39 -0.34 -8.88 3.08
CA PHE A 39 -1.78 -9.03 2.97
C PHE A 39 -2.33 -8.04 1.93
N LYS A 40 -2.56 -8.54 0.71
CA LYS A 40 -3.17 -7.76 -0.37
C LYS A 40 -4.68 -7.97 -0.35
N VAL A 41 -5.44 -6.89 -0.18
CA VAL A 41 -6.91 -6.91 -0.12
C VAL A 41 -7.45 -5.87 -1.07
N ASP A 42 -8.51 -6.23 -1.78
CA ASP A 42 -9.25 -5.34 -2.68
C ASP A 42 -10.75 -5.45 -2.35
N PHE A 43 -11.47 -4.33 -2.44
CA PHE A 43 -12.92 -4.31 -2.20
C PHE A 43 -13.67 -4.44 -3.53
N GLU A 44 -14.56 -5.42 -3.63
CA GLU A 44 -15.53 -5.45 -4.72
C GLU A 44 -16.52 -4.30 -4.55
N LYS A 45 -16.63 -3.43 -5.57
CA LYS A 45 -17.53 -2.27 -5.58
C LYS A 45 -17.36 -1.36 -4.35
N ALA A 46 -16.12 -0.92 -4.12
CA ALA A 46 -15.75 -0.06 -2.99
C ALA A 46 -16.65 1.18 -2.81
N TYR A 47 -17.21 1.72 -3.89
CA TYR A 47 -18.09 2.89 -3.87
C TYR A 47 -19.56 2.56 -3.52
N ASP A 48 -20.02 1.34 -3.79
CA ASP A 48 -21.40 0.92 -3.51
C ASP A 48 -21.59 0.59 -2.01
N SER A 49 -20.49 0.33 -1.31
CA SER A 49 -20.45 0.02 0.13
C SER A 49 -20.27 1.27 1.00
N ILE A 50 -20.34 2.47 0.43
CA ILE A 50 -20.26 3.73 1.15
C ILE A 50 -21.67 4.09 1.64
N SER A 51 -21.89 4.05 2.96
CA SER A 51 -23.09 4.63 3.61
C SER A 51 -22.97 6.14 3.77
#